data_AF-A0A7V1K3L9-F1
#
_entry.id   AF-A0A7V1K3L9-F1
#
_cell.length_a   1.000
_cell.length_b   1.000
_cell.length_c   1.000
_cell.angle_alpha   90.00
_cell.angle_beta   90.00
_cell.angle_gamma   90.00
#
_symmetry.space_group_name_H-M   'P 1'
#
loop_
_entity.id
_entity.type
_entity.pdbx_description
1 polymer ?
#
loop_
_entity_poly.entity_id
_entity_poly.type
_entity_poly.pdbx_seq_one_letter_code
_entity_poly.pdbx_strand_id
1 'polypeptide(L)' 'MDELDEKIHIAFINSFAVIIHNKDAKELIGADAGWFIHNPKYDATMEEVETMLDYFVEIEDYEKCSEIKNYIDANTI' A
#
# COMPACT_ATOMS: atom_id res chain seq x y z
N MET A 1 19.96 -4.23 -2.97
CA MET A 1 18.57 -4.54 -2.65
C MET A 1 18.48 -6.05 -2.71
N ASP A 2 18.23 -6.67 -1.57
CA ASP A 2 18.09 -8.12 -1.52
C ASP A 2 16.69 -8.53 -2.02
N GLU A 3 16.46 -9.83 -2.21
CA GLU A 3 15.17 -10.35 -2.70
C GLU A 3 14.01 -10.08 -1.71
N LEU A 4 14.33 -9.86 -0.43
CA LEU A 4 13.34 -9.57 0.61
C LEU A 4 12.87 -8.12 0.53
N ASP A 5 13.79 -7.17 0.36
CA ASP A 5 13.51 -5.75 0.13
C ASP A 5 12.58 -5.56 -1.08
N GLU A 6 12.81 -6.29 -2.16
CA GLU A 6 11.99 -6.23 -3.36
C GLU A 6 10.55 -6.72 -3.10
N LYS A 7 10.38 -7.83 -2.36
CA LYS A 7 9.06 -8.34 -1.99
C LYS A 7 8.32 -7.40 -1.04
N ILE A 8 9.03 -6.78 -0.10
CA ILE A 8 8.48 -5.76 0.80
C ILE A 8 8.02 -4.55 -0.02
N HIS A 9 8.86 -4.06 -0.93
CA HIS A 9 8.48 -2.96 -1.82
C HIS A 9 7.22 -3.28 -2.64
N ILE A 10 7.18 -4.46 -3.26
CA ILE A 10 5.99 -4.94 -3.99
C ILE A 10 4.76 -4.98 -3.08
N ALA A 11 4.91 -5.43 -1.82
CA ALA A 11 3.81 -5.47 -0.86
C ALA A 11 3.20 -4.09 -0.59
N PHE A 12 4.03 -3.06 -0.45
CA PHE A 12 3.58 -1.68 -0.27
C PHE A 12 2.95 -1.12 -1.54
N ILE A 13 3.55 -1.33 -2.71
CA ILE A 13 3.01 -0.85 -4.00
C ILE A 13 1.64 -1.45 -4.29
N ASN A 14 1.48 -2.75 -4.07
CA ASN A 14 0.19 -3.41 -4.28
C ASN A 14 -0.86 -2.97 -3.27
N SER A 15 -0.47 -2.78 -2.02
CA SER A 15 -1.41 -2.30 -0.99
C SER A 15 -1.87 -0.87 -1.28
N PHE A 16 -0.97 -0.02 -1.74
CA PHE A 16 -1.30 1.33 -2.21
C PHE A 16 -2.31 1.29 -3.37
N ALA A 17 -2.07 0.44 -4.36
CA ALA A 17 -2.97 0.27 -5.49
C ALA A 17 -4.38 -0.19 -5.08
N VAL A 18 -4.49 -1.10 -4.10
CA VAL A 18 -5.79 -1.59 -3.61
C VAL A 18 -6.47 -0.53 -2.75
N ILE A 19 -5.78 0.02 -1.76
CA ILE A 19 -6.39 0.89 -0.73
C ILE A 19 -6.67 2.28 -1.28
N ILE A 20 -5.70 2.90 -1.96
CA ILE A 20 -5.78 4.31 -2.38
C ILE A 20 -6.46 4.44 -3.75
N HIS A 21 -6.20 3.49 -4.66
CA HIS A 21 -6.76 3.53 -6.02
C HIS A 21 -7.90 2.53 -6.27
N ASN A 22 -8.33 1.78 -5.26
CA ASN A 22 -9.44 0.83 -5.34
C ASN A 22 -9.29 -0.20 -6.47
N LYS A 23 -8.06 -0.67 -6.73
CA LYS A 23 -7.80 -1.74 -7.70
C LYS A 23 -8.20 -3.11 -7.12
N ASP A 24 -8.68 -4.01 -7.98
CA ASP A 24 -8.98 -5.39 -7.55
C ASP A 24 -7.67 -6.15 -7.29
N ALA A 25 -7.49 -6.62 -6.06
CA ALA A 25 -6.32 -7.40 -5.67
C ALA A 25 -6.13 -8.66 -6.52
N LYS A 26 -7.20 -9.25 -7.08
CA LYS A 26 -7.11 -10.43 -7.96
C LYS A 26 -6.35 -10.13 -9.24
N GLU A 27 -6.42 -8.90 -9.75
CA GLU A 27 -5.68 -8.47 -10.94
C GLU A 27 -4.18 -8.36 -10.66
N LEU A 28 -3.78 -8.16 -9.39
CA LEU A 28 -2.39 -8.03 -8.95
C LEU A 28 -1.74 -9.37 -8.59
N ILE A 29 -2.54 -10.39 -8.26
CA ILE A 29 -2.06 -11.71 -7.80
C ILE A 29 -1.56 -12.61 -8.94
N GLY A 30 -1.89 -12.32 -10.21
CA GLY A 30 -1.66 -13.22 -11.34
C GLY A 30 -0.21 -13.42 -11.83
N ALA A 31 0.80 -12.80 -11.20
CA ALA A 31 2.15 -12.70 -11.77
C ALA A 31 3.33 -12.82 -10.76
N ASP A 32 3.21 -13.60 -9.68
CA ASP A 32 4.22 -13.68 -8.59
C ASP A 32 4.34 -12.41 -7.71
N ALA A 33 3.49 -11.40 -7.96
CA ALA A 33 3.38 -10.17 -7.20
C ALA A 33 2.23 -10.20 -6.17
N GLY A 34 1.92 -11.35 -5.58
CA GLY A 34 0.81 -11.50 -4.61
C GLY A 34 1.11 -11.00 -3.20
N TRP A 35 2.07 -10.10 -3.03
CA TRP A 35 2.48 -9.57 -1.73
C TRP A 35 1.65 -8.33 -1.39
N PHE A 36 1.18 -8.26 -0.15
CA PHE A 36 0.42 -7.14 0.40
C PHE A 36 0.83 -6.97 1.86
N ILE A 37 0.87 -5.72 2.35
CA ILE A 37 1.07 -5.43 3.78
C ILE A 37 -0.21 -5.57 4.59
N HIS A 38 -1.35 -5.73 3.92
CA HIS A 38 -2.68 -5.93 4.50
C HIS A 38 -3.33 -7.19 3.93
N ASN A 39 -4.46 -7.61 4.48
CA ASN A 39 -5.27 -8.67 3.89
C ASN A 39 -6.30 -8.08 2.91
N PRO A 40 -6.14 -8.23 1.58
CA PRO A 40 -6.98 -7.56 0.59
C PRO A 40 -8.42 -8.11 0.50
N LYS A 41 -8.79 -9.09 1.32
CA LYS A 41 -10.17 -9.57 1.45
C LYS A 41 -11.01 -8.73 2.40
N TYR A 42 -10.37 -7.88 3.19
CA TYR A 42 -11.01 -7.04 4.20
C TYR A 42 -10.60 -5.58 3.95
N ASP A 43 -11.37 -4.66 4.52
CA ASP A 43 -11.00 -3.26 4.53
C ASP A 43 -9.70 -3.09 5.33
N ALA A 44 -8.81 -2.24 4.82
CA ALA A 44 -7.57 -1.91 5.52
C ALA A 44 -7.87 -1.12 6.80
N THR A 45 -7.13 -1.45 7.84
CA THR A 45 -7.10 -0.70 9.09
C THR A 45 -6.33 0.61 8.91
N MET A 46 -6.60 1.60 9.77
CA MET A 46 -5.85 2.86 9.71
C MET A 46 -4.36 2.65 10.01
N GLU A 47 -4.01 1.70 10.88
CA GLU A 47 -2.62 1.33 11.17
C GLU A 47 -1.88 0.82 9.92
N GLU A 48 -2.53 0.02 9.07
CA GLU A 48 -1.96 -0.45 7.80
C GLU A 48 -1.75 0.73 6.82
N VAL A 49 -2.66 1.72 6.83
CA VAL A 49 -2.54 2.93 6.01
C VAL A 49 -1.39 3.83 6.49
N GLU A 50 -1.27 4.02 7.80
CA GLU A 50 -0.17 4.79 8.42
C GLU A 50 1.19 4.11 8.19
N THR A 51 1.26 2.78 8.34
CA THR A 51 2.46 1.99 8.03
C THR A 51 2.89 2.18 6.56
N MET A 52 1.92 2.24 5.65
CA MET A 52 2.17 2.50 4.24
C MET A 52 2.69 3.93 3.99
N LEU A 53 2.17 4.93 4.71
CA LEU A 53 2.69 6.29 4.66
C LEU A 53 4.15 6.35 5.11
N ASP A 54 4.47 5.74 6.25
CA ASP A 54 5.82 5.72 6.81
C ASP A 54 6.83 5.12 5.83
N TYR A 55 6.47 4.02 5.16
CA TYR A 55 7.29 3.41 4.13
C TYR A 55 7.58 4.36 2.96
N PHE A 56 6.57 5.02 2.41
CA PHE A 56 6.78 5.92 1.27
C PHE A 56 7.52 7.20 1.67
N VAL A 57 7.45 7.62 2.94
CA VAL A 57 8.29 8.68 3.48
C VAL A 57 9.75 8.24 3.53
N GLU A 58 10.04 7.01 3.97
CA GLU A 58 11.39 6.45 4.07
C GLU A 58 12.10 6.40 2.70
N ILE A 59 11.37 6.03 1.64
CA ILE A 59 11.91 5.97 0.28
C ILE A 59 11.73 7.28 -0.52
N GLU A 60 11.29 8.35 0.14
CA GLU A 60 11.10 9.69 -0.43
C GLU A 60 10.10 9.77 -1.60
N ASP A 61 9.12 8.86 -1.65
CA ASP A 61 8.04 8.86 -2.64
C ASP A 61 6.88 9.78 -2.18
N TYR A 62 7.15 11.08 -2.23
CA TYR A 62 6.24 12.09 -1.68
C TYR A 62 4.93 12.25 -2.46
N GLU A 63 4.86 11.79 -3.71
CA GLU A 63 3.61 11.75 -4.48
C GLU A 63 2.62 10.80 -3.80
N LYS A 64 3.03 9.56 -3.53
CA LYS A 64 2.19 8.59 -2.82
C LYS A 64 1.87 9.03 -1.40
N CYS A 65 2.83 9.67 -0.72
CA CYS A 65 2.59 10.24 0.60
C CYS A 65 1.45 11.26 0.59
N SER A 66 1.38 12.11 -0.44
CA SER A 66 0.30 13.09 -0.57
C SER A 66 -1.06 12.42 -0.76
N GLU A 67 -1.13 11.36 -1.56
CA GLU A 67 -2.37 10.63 -1.80
C GLU A 67 -2.85 9.90 -0.55
N ILE A 68 -1.94 9.28 0.21
CA ILE A 68 -2.27 8.60 1.46
C ILE A 68 -2.80 9.59 2.50
N LYS A 69 -2.18 10.77 2.64
CA LYS A 69 -2.69 11.82 3.54
C LYS A 69 -4.09 12.28 3.18
N ASN A 70 -4.35 12.49 1.88
CA ASN A 70 -5.69 12.82 1.41
C ASN A 70 -6.72 11.72 1.74
N TYR A 71 -6.32 10.45 1.62
CA TYR A 71 -7.16 9.32 2.01
C TYR A 71 -7.45 9.31 3.52
N ILE A 72 -6.44 9.53 4.37
CA ILE A 72 -6.60 9.59 5.83
C ILE A 72 -7.57 10.72 6.19
N ASP A 73 -7.34 11.93 5.68
CA ASP A 73 -8.19 13.10 5.96
C ASP A 73 -9.66 12.86 5.57
N ALA A 74 -9.91 12.12 4.48
CA ALA A 74 -11.25 11.78 4.03
C ALA A 74 -11.96 10.72 4.88
N ASN A 75 -11.23 9.90 5.64
CA ASN A 75 -11.76 8.77 6.41
C ASN A 75 -11.71 8.95 7.93
N THR A 76 -11.34 10.13 8.41
CA THR A 76 -11.27 10.45 9.86
C THR A 76 -12.41 11.38 10.33
N ILE A 77 -13.50 11.46 9.56
CA ILE A 77 -14.68 12.33 9.80
C ILE A 77 -15.83 11.53 10.44
#